data_AF-A0A7S3BI63-F1
#
_entry.id   AF-A0A7S3BI63-F1
#
_cell.length_a   1.000
_cell.length_b   1.000
_cell.length_c   1.000
_cell.angle_alpha   90.00
_cell.angle_beta   90.00
_cell.angle_gamma   90.00
#
_symmetry.space_group_name_H-M   'P 1'
#
loop_
_entity.id
_entity.type
_entity.pdbx_description
1 polymer ?
#
loop_
_entity_poly.entity_id
_entity_poly.type
_entity_poly.pdbx_seq_one_letter_code
_entity_poly.pdbx_strand_id
1 'polypeptide(L)'
;GGAQVARREVGEACVEGTLDAPARWDQHWHIDGCWFHGPEGTRHVPRGEVRHFDALVGVCLTEGANEPFRGNLVTWPGAHALIAQHMERADLLRRLKAEGVAALPKPHELGAALAPATQVCLRPGDAVVLNYLSPHSVAPHCGGSGQRHRLMVYFRVSSRAWAWSGELPRAALVDPWHHWVGLRERGELAAVEQASMASLCDQVAQRVGPSAVRLAEEQAEAAALAAALEASRLDAEAGALAAPHGAAVGAAAATEAVALAQALEDSEVEARKAQAVAEADDLQLKVALQASLADASARA
;
A
#
# COMPACT_ATOMS: atom_id res chain seq x y z
N GLY A 1 7.09 -7.02 -27.35
CA GLY A 1 6.06 -6.41 -26.49
C GLY A 1 5.21 -5.47 -27.30
N GLY A 2 3.92 -5.35 -26.97
CA GLY A 2 3.08 -4.27 -27.50
C GLY A 2 3.28 -2.98 -26.69
N ALA A 3 3.09 -1.83 -27.34
CA ALA A 3 3.01 -0.54 -26.66
C ALA A 3 1.54 -0.20 -26.36
N GLN A 4 1.28 0.44 -25.23
CA GLN A 4 -0.04 0.90 -24.82
C GLN A 4 0.01 2.41 -24.56
N VAL A 5 -0.83 3.18 -25.24
CA VAL A 5 -1.03 4.60 -24.91
C VAL A 5 -2.10 4.68 -23.83
N ALA A 6 -1.77 5.28 -22.69
CA ALA A 6 -2.68 5.55 -21.60
C ALA A 6 -3.00 7.05 -21.57
N ARG A 7 -4.24 7.36 -21.96
CA ARG A 7 -4.81 8.70 -21.93
C ARG A 7 -5.74 8.82 -20.73
N ARG A 8 -5.61 9.90 -19.96
CA ARG A 8 -6.49 10.22 -18.85
C ARG A 8 -7.11 11.60 -19.04
N GLU A 9 -8.44 11.70 -19.03
CA GLU A 9 -9.18 12.96 -19.17
C GLU A 9 -9.34 13.66 -17.82
N VAL A 10 -9.50 14.98 -17.82
CA VAL A 10 -9.89 15.71 -16.59
C VAL A 10 -11.25 15.20 -16.10
N GLY A 11 -11.36 15.00 -14.79
CA GLY A 11 -12.53 14.43 -14.12
C GLY A 11 -12.55 12.90 -14.08
N GLU A 12 -11.61 12.22 -14.74
CA GLU A 12 -11.55 10.77 -14.73
C GLU A 12 -11.21 10.24 -13.32
N ALA A 13 -11.98 9.23 -12.88
CA ALA A 13 -11.93 8.67 -11.54
C ALA A 13 -12.13 9.68 -10.38
N CYS A 14 -12.69 10.86 -10.66
CA CYS A 14 -13.15 11.81 -9.64
C CYS A 14 -14.58 11.46 -9.17
N VAL A 15 -15.01 12.08 -8.07
CA VAL A 15 -16.40 12.00 -7.61
C VAL A 15 -17.32 12.60 -8.68
N GLU A 16 -18.43 11.90 -8.99
CA GLU A 16 -19.35 12.28 -10.06
C GLU A 16 -19.82 13.74 -9.95
N GLY A 17 -19.71 14.48 -11.05
CA GLY A 17 -20.07 15.90 -11.10
C GLY A 17 -19.07 16.86 -10.46
N THR A 18 -17.92 16.38 -9.99
CA THR A 18 -16.89 17.19 -9.31
C THR A 18 -15.50 16.92 -9.91
N LEU A 19 -14.50 17.65 -9.42
CA LEU A 19 -13.08 17.35 -9.66
C LEU A 19 -12.38 16.83 -8.41
N ASP A 20 -13.13 16.37 -7.41
CA ASP A 20 -12.58 15.88 -6.16
C ASP A 20 -12.17 14.41 -6.27
N ALA A 21 -11.01 14.07 -5.71
CA ALA A 21 -10.58 12.69 -5.59
C ALA A 21 -11.49 11.94 -4.59
N PRO A 22 -11.98 10.72 -4.91
CA PRO A 22 -12.75 9.94 -3.96
C PRO A 22 -11.88 9.50 -2.77
N ALA A 23 -12.46 9.44 -1.57
CA ALA A 23 -11.72 9.18 -0.32
C ALA A 23 -10.87 7.89 -0.30
N ARG A 24 -11.20 6.91 -1.15
CA ARG A 24 -10.55 5.58 -1.22
C ARG A 24 -9.98 5.28 -2.61
N TRP A 25 -9.47 6.32 -3.27
CA TRP A 25 -8.89 6.22 -4.62
C TRP A 25 -7.70 5.25 -4.70
N ASP A 26 -7.03 5.00 -3.58
CA ASP A 26 -5.87 4.13 -3.43
C ASP A 26 -6.21 2.67 -3.07
N GLN A 27 -7.48 2.31 -2.90
CA GLN A 27 -7.83 0.93 -2.50
C GLN A 27 -7.84 -0.08 -3.64
N HIS A 28 -7.67 0.39 -4.88
CA HIS A 28 -7.71 -0.44 -6.07
C HIS A 28 -6.34 -0.48 -6.73
N TRP A 29 -5.82 -1.68 -6.93
CA TRP A 29 -4.59 -1.92 -7.67
C TRP A 29 -4.69 -3.15 -8.54
N HIS A 30 -3.72 -3.31 -9.42
CA HIS A 30 -3.52 -4.52 -10.19
C HIS A 30 -2.03 -4.74 -10.48
N ILE A 31 -1.70 -5.95 -10.90
CA ILE A 31 -0.47 -6.25 -11.63
C ILE A 31 -0.84 -6.54 -13.08
N ASP A 32 -0.01 -6.07 -13.99
CA ASP A 32 -0.28 -6.06 -15.43
C ASP A 32 -0.34 -7.48 -16.05
N GLY A 33 0.26 -8.46 -15.36
CA GLY A 33 0.31 -9.86 -15.78
C GLY A 33 -0.98 -10.66 -15.54
N CYS A 34 -1.99 -10.05 -14.92
CA CYS A 34 -3.24 -10.71 -14.56
C CYS A 34 -4.42 -10.07 -15.29
N TRP A 35 -5.39 -10.90 -15.66
CA TRP A 35 -6.60 -10.38 -16.29
C TRP A 35 -7.48 -9.64 -15.26
N PHE A 36 -8.15 -8.57 -15.69
CA PHE A 36 -9.02 -7.73 -14.85
C PHE A 36 -10.44 -7.65 -15.41
N HIS A 37 -11.42 -7.80 -14.52
CA HIS A 37 -12.87 -7.79 -14.81
C HIS A 37 -13.51 -6.39 -14.93
N GLY A 38 -12.72 -5.30 -14.96
CA GLY A 38 -13.26 -3.94 -15.06
C GLY A 38 -13.63 -3.50 -16.49
N PRO A 39 -14.40 -2.40 -16.65
CA PRO A 39 -14.65 -1.78 -17.96
C PRO A 39 -13.36 -1.33 -18.67
N GLU A 40 -12.31 -1.04 -17.89
CA GLU A 40 -10.94 -0.77 -18.37
C GLU A 40 -10.06 -2.02 -18.46
N GLY A 41 -10.66 -3.22 -18.41
CA GLY A 41 -9.96 -4.51 -18.30
C GLY A 41 -8.70 -4.60 -19.16
N THR A 42 -7.65 -5.22 -18.62
CA THR A 42 -6.38 -5.48 -19.31
C THR A 42 -6.66 -6.32 -20.57
N ARG A 43 -6.96 -5.65 -21.69
CA ARG A 43 -7.32 -6.30 -22.97
C ARG A 43 -6.22 -7.21 -23.52
N HIS A 44 -5.05 -7.17 -22.90
CA HIS A 44 -3.82 -7.85 -23.31
C HIS A 44 -3.58 -9.19 -22.61
N VAL A 45 -4.37 -9.53 -21.57
CA VAL A 45 -4.29 -10.83 -20.87
C VAL A 45 -5.65 -11.55 -20.99
N PRO A 46 -5.73 -12.66 -21.75
CA PRO A 46 -6.95 -13.45 -21.84
C PRO A 46 -7.41 -13.98 -20.47
N ARG A 47 -8.72 -14.15 -20.32
CA ARG A 47 -9.28 -14.84 -19.14
C ARG A 47 -8.69 -16.25 -19.03
N GLY A 48 -8.32 -16.66 -17.82
CA GLY A 48 -7.69 -17.97 -17.60
C GLY A 48 -6.17 -17.98 -17.74
N GLU A 49 -5.57 -16.88 -18.23
CA GLU A 49 -4.14 -16.73 -18.37
C GLU A 49 -3.55 -15.83 -17.28
N VAL A 50 -2.31 -16.14 -16.90
CA VAL A 50 -1.41 -15.23 -16.21
C VAL A 50 -0.21 -15.09 -17.14
N ARG A 51 0.19 -13.85 -17.40
CA ARG A 51 1.36 -13.51 -18.21
C ARG A 51 2.38 -12.81 -17.32
N HIS A 52 3.63 -12.80 -17.75
CA HIS A 52 4.68 -12.07 -17.08
C HIS A 52 5.62 -11.44 -18.11
N PHE A 53 6.37 -10.46 -17.66
CA PHE A 53 7.43 -9.75 -18.38
C PHE A 53 8.43 -9.28 -17.31
N ASP A 54 9.51 -8.61 -17.68
CA ASP A 54 10.53 -8.24 -16.70
C ASP A 54 10.22 -6.87 -16.08
N ALA A 55 9.88 -5.89 -16.92
CA ALA A 55 9.55 -4.54 -16.48
C ALA A 55 8.43 -3.89 -17.29
N LEU A 56 7.65 -3.06 -16.60
CA LEU A 56 6.78 -2.06 -17.20
C LEU A 56 7.56 -0.76 -17.29
N VAL A 57 7.72 -0.21 -18.49
CA VAL A 57 8.38 1.07 -18.72
C VAL A 57 7.34 2.07 -19.22
N GLY A 58 7.08 3.11 -18.44
CA GLY A 58 6.17 4.19 -18.81
C GLY A 58 6.95 5.46 -19.13
N VAL A 59 6.65 6.10 -20.26
CA VAL A 59 7.23 7.40 -20.63
C VAL A 59 6.14 8.46 -20.62
N CYS A 60 6.38 9.55 -19.91
CA CYS A 60 5.46 10.68 -19.84
C CYS A 60 5.56 11.53 -21.11
N LEU A 61 4.42 11.84 -21.73
CA LEU A 61 4.38 12.59 -22.99
C LEU A 61 3.80 14.00 -22.83
N THR A 62 3.22 14.29 -21.68
CA THR A 62 2.44 15.51 -21.45
C THR A 62 2.88 16.18 -20.16
N GLU A 63 2.83 17.51 -20.13
CA GLU A 63 3.10 18.29 -18.92
C GLU A 63 2.11 17.96 -17.79
N GLY A 64 2.29 18.57 -16.61
CA GLY A 64 1.31 18.53 -15.53
C GLY A 64 1.29 17.23 -14.73
N ALA A 65 1.82 16.12 -15.25
CA ALA A 65 2.00 14.88 -14.48
C ALA A 65 3.04 15.02 -13.34
N ASN A 66 3.65 16.20 -13.17
CA ASN A 66 4.58 16.52 -12.08
C ASN A 66 3.85 16.97 -10.79
N GLU A 67 2.54 17.16 -10.83
CA GLU A 67 1.70 17.50 -9.67
C GLU A 67 0.81 16.32 -9.25
N PRO A 68 0.44 16.19 -7.96
CA PRO A 68 -0.52 15.17 -7.53
C PRO A 68 -1.89 15.28 -8.22
N PHE A 69 -2.58 14.14 -8.31
CA PHE A 69 -3.93 14.00 -8.86
C PHE A 69 -4.07 14.46 -10.32
N ARG A 70 -3.00 14.27 -11.10
CA ARG A 70 -2.99 14.54 -12.56
C ARG A 70 -3.15 13.29 -13.40
N GLY A 71 -3.94 12.35 -12.87
CA GLY A 71 -4.07 11.03 -13.47
C GLY A 71 -2.79 10.23 -13.32
N ASN A 72 -1.93 10.49 -12.33
CA ASN A 72 -0.57 9.93 -12.24
C ASN A 72 -0.57 8.41 -12.02
N LEU A 73 0.53 7.75 -12.39
CA LEU A 73 0.74 6.36 -12.00
C LEU A 73 0.90 6.31 -10.47
N VAL A 74 0.24 5.35 -9.83
CA VAL A 74 0.32 5.13 -8.38
C VAL A 74 0.99 3.80 -8.15
N THR A 75 1.92 3.77 -7.21
CA THR A 75 2.65 2.55 -6.84
C THR A 75 2.69 2.40 -5.33
N TRP A 76 2.98 1.18 -4.88
CA TRP A 76 3.25 0.88 -3.48
C TRP A 76 4.68 0.36 -3.40
N PRO A 77 5.64 1.23 -3.03
CA PRO A 77 7.04 0.84 -2.99
C PRO A 77 7.27 -0.40 -2.14
N GLY A 78 8.12 -1.32 -2.64
CA GLY A 78 8.37 -2.62 -1.99
C GLY A 78 7.26 -3.67 -2.13
N ALA A 79 6.04 -3.31 -2.55
CA ALA A 79 4.92 -4.25 -2.57
C ALA A 79 5.09 -5.42 -3.55
N HIS A 80 5.95 -5.32 -4.56
CA HIS A 80 6.30 -6.44 -5.45
C HIS A 80 6.89 -7.64 -4.68
N ALA A 81 7.65 -7.39 -3.60
CA ALA A 81 8.19 -8.45 -2.75
C ALA A 81 7.09 -9.12 -1.90
N LEU A 82 6.16 -8.32 -1.35
CA LEU A 82 5.00 -8.83 -0.60
C LEU A 82 4.09 -9.66 -1.51
N ILE A 83 3.87 -9.21 -2.75
CA ILE A 83 3.12 -9.95 -3.76
C ILE A 83 3.85 -11.25 -4.11
N ALA A 84 5.18 -11.23 -4.29
CA ALA A 84 5.95 -12.45 -4.57
C ALA A 84 5.85 -13.48 -3.43
N GLN A 85 5.94 -13.03 -2.17
CA GLN A 85 5.71 -13.89 -1.01
C GLN A 85 4.29 -14.48 -1.03
N HIS A 86 3.28 -13.68 -1.37
CA HIS A 86 1.92 -14.18 -1.51
C HIS A 86 1.79 -15.24 -2.62
N MET A 87 2.56 -15.11 -3.71
CA MET A 87 2.62 -16.05 -4.83
C MET A 87 3.25 -17.41 -4.48
N GLU A 88 3.91 -17.55 -3.33
CA GLU A 88 4.41 -18.84 -2.86
C GLU A 88 3.27 -19.81 -2.52
N ARG A 89 2.08 -19.29 -2.21
CA ARG A 89 0.88 -20.08 -1.93
C ARG A 89 0.52 -20.98 -3.11
N ALA A 90 0.41 -22.28 -2.85
CA ALA A 90 0.18 -23.29 -3.88
C ALA A 90 -1.14 -23.09 -4.67
N ASP A 91 -2.15 -22.48 -4.05
CA ASP A 91 -3.46 -22.26 -4.68
C ASP A 91 -3.55 -20.95 -5.47
N LEU A 92 -2.64 -19.99 -5.24
CA LEU A 92 -2.83 -18.64 -5.77
C LEU A 92 -2.78 -18.60 -7.30
N LEU A 93 -1.85 -19.31 -7.95
CA LEU A 93 -1.80 -19.34 -9.41
C LEU A 93 -3.12 -19.84 -10.02
N ARG A 94 -3.73 -20.86 -9.42
CA ARG A 94 -5.05 -21.36 -9.83
C ARG A 94 -6.12 -20.29 -9.64
N ARG A 95 -6.11 -19.59 -8.50
CA ARG A 95 -7.04 -18.49 -8.21
C ARG A 95 -6.85 -17.31 -9.16
N LEU A 96 -5.62 -16.88 -9.47
CA LEU A 96 -5.35 -15.81 -10.43
C LEU A 96 -5.85 -16.15 -11.84
N LYS A 97 -5.72 -17.40 -12.28
CA LYS A 97 -6.31 -17.84 -13.55
C LYS A 97 -7.84 -17.77 -13.53
N ALA A 98 -8.47 -18.12 -12.40
CA ALA A 98 -9.93 -18.16 -12.28
C ALA A 98 -10.58 -16.78 -12.04
N GLU A 99 -10.00 -16.02 -11.10
CA GLU A 99 -10.54 -14.79 -10.50
C GLU A 99 -9.80 -13.53 -11.01
N GLY A 100 -8.65 -13.67 -11.68
CA GLY A 100 -7.83 -12.55 -12.11
C GLY A 100 -7.24 -11.78 -10.94
N VAL A 101 -7.14 -10.46 -11.09
CA VAL A 101 -6.64 -9.55 -10.03
C VAL A 101 -7.49 -9.57 -8.74
N ALA A 102 -8.69 -10.15 -8.77
CA ALA A 102 -9.49 -10.32 -7.56
C ALA A 102 -8.87 -11.33 -6.58
N ALA A 103 -8.03 -12.25 -7.05
CA ALA A 103 -7.28 -13.17 -6.20
C ALA A 103 -6.05 -12.53 -5.53
N LEU A 104 -5.62 -11.34 -5.96
CA LEU A 104 -4.52 -10.63 -5.32
C LEU A 104 -4.97 -10.05 -3.97
N PRO A 105 -4.06 -9.99 -2.98
CA PRO A 105 -4.36 -9.30 -1.73
C PRO A 105 -4.62 -7.83 -2.04
N LYS A 106 -5.57 -7.24 -1.33
CA LYS A 106 -5.89 -5.81 -1.34
C LYS A 106 -4.90 -5.06 -0.46
N PRO A 107 -4.70 -3.74 -0.68
CA PRO A 107 -3.79 -2.95 0.14
C PRO A 107 -4.03 -3.11 1.65
N HIS A 108 -5.29 -3.10 2.09
CA HIS A 108 -5.64 -3.24 3.51
C HIS A 108 -5.34 -4.64 4.08
N GLU A 109 -5.26 -5.69 3.26
CA GLU A 109 -4.94 -7.05 3.71
C GLU A 109 -3.43 -7.24 3.95
N LEU A 110 -2.58 -6.36 3.39
CA LEU A 110 -1.14 -6.38 3.65
C LEU A 110 -0.74 -5.59 4.90
N GLY A 111 -1.68 -4.83 5.47
CA GLY A 111 -1.52 -4.14 6.75
C GLY A 111 -0.31 -3.20 6.79
N ALA A 112 0.33 -3.12 7.96
CA ALA A 112 1.44 -2.19 8.24
C ALA A 112 2.72 -2.48 7.44
N ALA A 113 2.85 -3.67 6.82
CA ALA A 113 4.00 -3.99 5.98
C ALA A 113 3.96 -3.26 4.63
N LEU A 114 2.79 -2.76 4.23
CA LEU A 114 2.62 -2.08 2.96
C LEU A 114 2.94 -0.59 3.08
N ALA A 115 3.90 -0.13 2.27
CA ALA A 115 4.19 1.29 2.11
C ALA A 115 2.95 2.07 1.62
N PRO A 116 2.77 3.34 2.00
CA PRO A 116 1.68 4.16 1.49
C PRO A 116 1.69 4.28 -0.05
N ALA A 117 0.50 4.40 -0.62
CA ALA A 117 0.32 4.67 -2.04
C ALA A 117 1.07 5.94 -2.45
N THR A 118 1.93 5.84 -3.46
CA THR A 118 2.79 6.92 -3.91
C THR A 118 2.51 7.23 -5.37
N GLN A 119 2.10 8.47 -5.64
CA GLN A 119 1.96 8.98 -7.01
C GLN A 119 3.34 9.27 -7.60
N VAL A 120 3.61 8.73 -8.78
CA VAL A 120 4.83 8.98 -9.54
C VAL A 120 4.63 10.25 -10.36
N CYS A 121 5.21 11.34 -9.89
CA CYS A 121 5.18 12.63 -10.55
C CYS A 121 6.31 12.72 -11.59
N LEU A 122 5.96 13.01 -12.85
CA LEU A 122 6.87 12.98 -14.01
C LEU A 122 6.72 14.24 -14.87
N ARG A 123 7.80 14.67 -15.51
CA ARG A 123 7.76 15.66 -16.60
C ARG A 123 7.78 14.95 -17.96
N PRO A 124 7.41 15.62 -19.07
CA PRO A 124 7.56 15.04 -20.40
C PRO A 124 8.98 14.54 -20.66
N GLY A 125 9.07 13.32 -21.16
CA GLY A 125 10.34 12.63 -21.41
C GLY A 125 10.88 11.85 -20.22
N ASP A 126 10.42 12.12 -18.98
CA ASP A 126 10.77 11.28 -17.84
C ASP A 126 10.17 9.88 -18.02
N ALA A 127 10.90 8.88 -17.56
CA ALA A 127 10.49 7.48 -17.61
C ALA A 127 10.39 6.88 -16.21
N VAL A 128 9.38 6.02 -16.02
CA VAL A 128 9.22 5.18 -14.84
C VAL A 128 9.44 3.73 -15.23
N VAL A 129 10.14 2.98 -14.38
CA VAL A 129 10.37 1.54 -14.54
C VAL A 129 9.80 0.83 -13.32
N LEU A 130 8.93 -0.14 -13.54
CA LEU A 130 8.32 -0.96 -12.50
C LEU A 130 8.61 -2.43 -12.77
N ASN A 131 8.88 -3.19 -11.71
CA ASN A 131 8.83 -4.64 -11.76
C ASN A 131 7.41 -5.10 -12.16
N TYR A 132 7.29 -6.19 -12.91
CA TYR A 132 5.98 -6.68 -13.35
C TYR A 132 5.06 -7.13 -12.19
N LEU A 133 5.63 -7.49 -11.03
CA LEU A 133 4.90 -7.80 -9.80
C LEU A 133 4.56 -6.55 -8.98
N SER A 134 5.04 -5.36 -9.35
CA SER A 134 4.71 -4.13 -8.65
C SER A 134 3.22 -3.81 -8.85
N PRO A 135 2.42 -3.85 -7.78
CA PRO A 135 1.04 -3.42 -7.89
C PRO A 135 1.00 -1.93 -8.16
N HIS A 136 0.10 -1.54 -9.05
CA HIS A 136 -0.06 -0.15 -9.43
C HIS A 136 -1.53 0.17 -9.74
N SER A 137 -1.82 1.46 -9.72
CA SER A 137 -3.10 2.02 -10.10
C SER A 137 -2.91 3.37 -10.79
N VAL A 138 -3.99 4.08 -11.02
CA VAL A 138 -3.95 5.43 -11.58
C VAL A 138 -4.70 6.34 -10.62
N ALA A 139 -4.06 7.44 -10.23
CA ALA A 139 -4.70 8.46 -9.41
C ALA A 139 -5.84 9.11 -10.21
N PRO A 140 -6.85 9.68 -9.54
CA PRO A 140 -7.82 10.57 -10.19
C PRO A 140 -7.14 11.70 -10.95
N HIS A 141 -7.80 12.21 -11.99
CA HIS A 141 -7.36 13.40 -12.70
C HIS A 141 -8.24 14.61 -12.34
N CYS A 142 -7.91 15.26 -11.23
CA CYS A 142 -8.64 16.40 -10.65
C CYS A 142 -8.45 17.73 -11.43
N GLY A 143 -7.78 17.69 -12.59
CA GLY A 143 -7.54 18.86 -13.43
C GLY A 143 -6.55 19.89 -12.85
N GLY A 144 -6.28 20.94 -13.64
CA GLY A 144 -5.50 22.13 -13.25
C GLY A 144 -4.98 22.91 -14.47
N SER A 145 -3.86 23.62 -14.35
CA SER A 145 -3.41 24.71 -15.25
C SER A 145 -3.46 24.40 -16.75
N GLY A 146 -4.62 24.64 -17.39
CA GLY A 146 -4.81 24.64 -18.84
C GLY A 146 -4.76 23.27 -19.54
N GLN A 147 -4.48 22.18 -18.83
CA GLN A 147 -4.24 20.88 -19.44
C GLN A 147 -5.44 19.96 -19.37
N ARG A 148 -5.88 19.47 -20.53
CA ARG A 148 -7.13 18.69 -20.66
C ARG A 148 -6.95 17.18 -20.49
N HIS A 149 -5.73 16.68 -20.66
CA HIS A 149 -5.45 15.25 -20.60
C HIS A 149 -3.99 14.97 -20.23
N ARG A 150 -3.77 13.79 -19.66
CA ARG A 150 -2.45 13.22 -19.41
C ARG A 150 -2.21 12.04 -20.36
N LEU A 151 -1.04 11.99 -21.01
CA LEU A 151 -0.61 10.89 -21.87
C LEU A 151 0.66 10.24 -21.33
N MET A 152 0.60 8.91 -21.23
CA MET A 152 1.76 8.05 -21.04
C MET A 152 1.79 7.03 -22.19
N VAL A 153 2.99 6.60 -22.59
CA VAL A 153 3.16 5.37 -23.37
C VAL A 153 3.84 4.33 -22.50
N TYR A 154 3.27 3.14 -22.45
CA TYR A 154 3.76 2.02 -21.68
C TYR A 154 4.26 0.89 -22.57
N PHE A 155 5.40 0.34 -22.20
CA PHE A 155 6.03 -0.81 -22.83
C PHE A 155 6.18 -1.92 -21.80
N ARG A 156 5.77 -3.13 -22.17
CA ARG A 156 6.08 -4.35 -21.41
C ARG A 156 7.34 -4.95 -22.00
N VAL A 157 8.43 -4.88 -21.24
CA VAL A 157 9.79 -5.24 -21.67
C VAL A 157 10.14 -6.58 -21.06
N SER A 158 10.67 -7.47 -21.91
CA SER A 158 11.23 -8.76 -21.52
C SER A 158 12.65 -8.83 -22.07
N SER A 159 13.56 -9.39 -21.27
CA SER A 159 14.93 -9.69 -21.65
C SER A 159 14.97 -10.72 -22.76
N ARG A 160 16.10 -10.82 -23.48
CA ARG A 160 16.28 -11.91 -24.47
C ARG A 160 16.38 -13.29 -23.82
N ALA A 161 16.80 -13.35 -22.55
CA ALA A 161 16.78 -14.56 -21.75
C ALA A 161 15.35 -15.06 -21.49
N TRP A 162 14.37 -14.17 -21.64
CA TRP A 162 12.96 -14.52 -21.66
C TRP A 162 12.61 -15.27 -22.95
N ALA A 163 12.73 -16.60 -22.92
CA ALA A 163 12.16 -17.47 -23.93
C ALA A 163 10.77 -17.91 -23.45
N TRP A 164 9.71 -17.36 -24.04
CA TRP A 164 8.35 -17.83 -23.74
C TRP A 164 8.21 -19.30 -24.15
N SER A 165 8.14 -20.19 -23.17
CA SER A 165 7.93 -21.62 -23.39
C SER A 165 6.44 -22.00 -23.46
N GLY A 166 5.52 -21.04 -23.34
CA GLY A 166 4.08 -21.30 -23.21
C GLY A 166 3.64 -21.57 -21.77
N GLU A 167 4.57 -21.90 -20.88
CA GLU A 167 4.30 -22.05 -19.46
C GLU A 167 4.95 -20.90 -18.69
N LEU A 168 4.19 -20.36 -17.74
CA LEU A 168 4.67 -19.32 -16.86
C LEU A 168 5.57 -19.97 -15.79
N PRO A 169 6.89 -19.71 -15.77
CA PRO A 169 7.74 -20.32 -14.77
C PRO A 169 7.31 -19.81 -13.41
N ARG A 170 6.87 -20.72 -12.52
CA ARG A 170 6.51 -20.35 -11.14
C ARG A 170 7.62 -19.54 -10.47
N ALA A 171 8.88 -19.85 -10.80
CA ALA A 171 10.06 -19.12 -10.34
C ALA A 171 9.94 -17.61 -10.57
N ALA A 172 9.44 -17.16 -11.72
CA ALA A 172 9.28 -15.73 -11.99
C ALA A 172 8.23 -15.06 -11.08
N LEU A 173 7.19 -15.77 -10.64
CA LEU A 173 6.13 -15.23 -9.76
C LEU A 173 6.57 -15.06 -8.32
N VAL A 174 7.50 -15.91 -7.86
CA VAL A 174 7.96 -15.92 -6.46
C VAL A 174 9.30 -15.21 -6.30
N ASP A 175 10.00 -14.93 -7.41
CA ASP A 175 11.24 -14.18 -7.45
C ASP A 175 11.08 -13.00 -8.44
N PRO A 176 10.78 -11.77 -7.96
CA PRO A 176 10.64 -10.59 -8.81
C PRO A 176 11.86 -10.32 -9.68
N TRP A 177 13.02 -10.80 -9.26
CA TRP A 177 14.32 -10.54 -9.89
C TRP A 177 14.79 -11.69 -10.75
N HIS A 178 13.94 -12.71 -10.98
CA HIS A 178 14.32 -13.97 -11.63
C HIS A 178 15.11 -13.77 -12.93
N HIS A 179 14.64 -12.89 -13.82
CA HIS A 179 15.26 -12.61 -15.13
C HIS A 179 16.26 -11.44 -15.12
N TRP A 180 16.47 -10.79 -13.98
CA TRP A 180 17.39 -9.65 -13.86
C TRP A 180 18.81 -10.14 -13.59
N VAL A 181 19.33 -10.99 -14.48
CA VAL A 181 20.62 -11.69 -14.33
C VAL A 181 21.75 -10.71 -13.97
N GLY A 182 21.80 -9.55 -14.62
CA GLY A 182 22.81 -8.54 -14.32
C GLY A 182 22.74 -7.96 -12.89
N LEU A 183 21.55 -7.81 -12.31
CA LEU A 183 21.41 -7.38 -10.91
C LEU A 183 21.80 -8.50 -9.94
N ARG A 184 21.47 -9.75 -10.29
CA ARG A 184 21.81 -10.95 -9.49
C ARG A 184 23.32 -11.19 -9.44
N GLU A 185 23.97 -11.18 -10.60
CA GLU A 185 25.41 -11.44 -10.72
C GLU A 185 26.27 -10.40 -10.01
N ARG A 186 25.80 -9.15 -9.94
CA ARG A 186 26.51 -8.07 -9.24
C ARG A 186 26.29 -8.05 -7.73
N GLY A 187 25.44 -8.94 -7.19
CA GLY A 187 25.05 -8.90 -5.78
C GLY A 187 24.31 -7.61 -5.39
N GLU A 188 23.83 -6.86 -6.37
CA GLU A 188 23.22 -5.54 -6.20
C GLU A 188 21.77 -5.64 -5.70
N LEU A 189 21.18 -6.83 -5.66
CA LEU A 189 19.80 -7.00 -5.19
C LEU A 189 19.59 -6.48 -3.78
N ALA A 190 20.49 -6.82 -2.85
CA ALA A 190 20.40 -6.33 -1.47
C ALA A 190 20.52 -4.80 -1.40
N ALA A 191 21.37 -4.21 -2.24
CA ALA A 191 21.54 -2.76 -2.33
C ALA A 191 20.33 -2.06 -2.96
N VAL A 192 19.71 -2.65 -3.98
CA VAL A 192 18.49 -2.14 -4.63
C VAL A 192 17.32 -2.18 -3.66
N GLU A 193 17.15 -3.28 -2.92
CA GLU A 193 16.10 -3.43 -1.90
C GLU A 193 16.30 -2.44 -0.74
N GLN A 194 17.53 -2.33 -0.23
CA GLN A 194 17.87 -1.37 0.82
C GLN A 194 17.75 0.08 0.37
N ALA A 195 18.20 0.43 -0.84
CA ALA A 195 18.10 1.80 -1.36
C ALA A 195 16.64 2.19 -1.64
N SER A 196 15.81 1.26 -2.12
CA SER A 196 14.38 1.48 -2.30
C SER A 196 13.68 1.72 -0.97
N MET A 197 14.08 0.99 0.09
CA MET A 197 13.53 1.18 1.44
C MET A 197 14.05 2.45 2.13
N ALA A 198 15.34 2.76 2.02
CA ALA A 198 15.95 3.94 2.62
C ALA A 198 15.45 5.24 1.96
N SER A 199 15.35 5.26 0.62
CA SER A 199 14.73 6.38 -0.11
C SER A 199 13.27 6.58 0.26
N LEU A 200 12.55 5.48 0.58
CA LEU A 200 11.19 5.56 1.08
C LEU A 200 11.14 6.17 2.49
N CYS A 201 11.99 5.71 3.41
CA CYS A 201 12.09 6.27 4.75
C CYS A 201 12.47 7.75 4.71
N ASP A 202 13.38 8.16 3.83
CA ASP A 202 13.78 9.56 3.65
C ASP A 202 12.64 10.41 3.07
N GLN A 203 11.93 9.91 2.06
CA GLN A 203 10.76 10.62 1.48
C GLN A 203 9.60 10.72 2.46
N VAL A 204 9.37 9.68 3.28
CA VAL A 204 8.39 9.69 4.36
C VAL A 204 8.85 10.69 5.43
N ALA A 205 10.07 10.61 5.94
CA ALA A 205 10.61 11.54 6.94
C ALA A 205 10.57 13.00 6.49
N GLN A 206 10.86 13.28 5.20
CA GLN A 206 10.76 14.61 4.62
C GLN A 206 9.32 15.12 4.48
N ARG A 207 8.34 14.22 4.32
CA ARG A 207 6.92 14.59 4.16
C ARG A 207 6.14 14.67 5.47
N VAL A 208 6.44 13.80 6.45
CA VAL A 208 5.67 13.74 7.71
C VAL A 208 6.32 14.58 8.82
N GLY A 209 7.57 15.02 8.63
CA GLY A 209 8.32 15.82 9.60
C GLY A 209 8.72 15.02 10.86
N PRO A 210 9.72 15.50 11.62
CA PRO A 210 10.27 14.78 12.77
C PRO A 210 9.25 14.50 13.89
N SER A 211 8.18 15.27 13.98
CA SER A 211 7.12 15.05 14.97
C SER A 211 6.27 13.80 14.71
N ALA A 212 6.04 13.42 13.46
CA ALA A 212 5.21 12.25 13.16
C ALA A 212 5.97 10.93 13.31
N VAL A 213 7.28 10.94 13.05
CA VAL A 213 8.17 9.80 13.35
C VAL A 213 8.17 9.54 14.86
N ARG A 214 8.29 10.60 15.67
CA ARG A 214 8.22 10.52 17.13
C ARG A 214 6.87 10.00 17.62
N LEU A 215 5.77 10.40 17.00
CA LEU A 215 4.43 9.91 17.33
C LEU A 215 4.27 8.41 17.02
N ALA A 216 4.86 7.94 15.91
CA ALA A 216 4.86 6.52 15.54
C ALA A 216 5.72 5.67 16.49
N GLU A 217 6.86 6.21 16.95
CA GLU A 217 7.70 5.57 17.98
C GLU A 217 6.95 5.49 19.33
N GLU A 218 6.27 6.56 19.75
CA GLU A 218 5.45 6.59 20.96
C GLU A 218 4.27 5.61 20.88
N GLN A 219 3.64 5.47 19.71
CA GLN A 219 2.57 4.48 19.47
C GLN A 219 3.10 3.03 19.50
N ALA A 220 4.30 2.79 18.99
CA ALA A 220 4.93 1.47 19.04
C ALA A 220 5.32 1.07 20.47
N GLU A 221 5.83 2.00 21.27
CA GLU A 221 6.09 1.78 22.71
C GLU A 221 4.79 1.51 23.49
N ALA A 222 3.73 2.27 23.22
CA ALA A 222 2.43 2.05 23.85
C ALA A 222 1.84 0.66 23.53
N ALA A 223 1.98 0.21 22.28
CA ALA A 223 1.53 -1.12 21.86
C ALA A 223 2.35 -2.24 22.53
N ALA A 224 3.66 -2.06 22.67
CA ALA A 224 4.53 -3.02 23.37
C ALA A 224 4.20 -3.11 24.87
N LEU A 225 3.90 -1.98 25.51
CA LEU A 225 3.49 -1.94 26.91
C LEU A 225 2.12 -2.63 27.12
N ALA A 226 1.16 -2.39 26.23
CA ALA A 226 -0.15 -3.07 26.28
C ALA A 226 -0.01 -4.60 26.15
N ALA A 227 0.85 -5.07 25.25
CA ALA A 227 1.13 -6.50 25.10
C ALA A 227 1.80 -7.10 26.35
N ALA A 228 2.70 -6.36 27.01
CA ALA A 228 3.33 -6.80 28.25
C ALA A 228 2.34 -6.89 29.42
N LEU A 229 1.41 -5.94 29.53
CA LEU A 229 0.35 -5.95 30.54
C LEU A 229 -0.59 -7.14 30.35
N GLU A 230 -0.99 -7.41 29.11
CA GLU A 230 -1.84 -8.56 28.79
C GLU A 230 -1.17 -9.90 29.10
N ALA A 231 0.13 -10.03 28.79
CA ALA A 231 0.90 -11.21 29.19
C ALA A 231 0.93 -11.38 30.72
N SER A 232 1.15 -10.29 31.46
CA SER A 232 1.16 -10.34 32.93
C SER A 232 -0.21 -10.66 33.53
N ARG A 233 -1.30 -10.29 32.86
CA ARG A 233 -2.68 -10.64 33.24
C ARG A 233 -2.91 -12.14 33.12
N LEU A 234 -2.51 -12.74 32.01
CA LEU A 234 -2.65 -14.17 31.76
C LEU A 234 -1.86 -15.01 32.77
N ASP A 235 -0.67 -14.57 33.16
CA ASP A 235 0.14 -15.22 34.21
C ASP A 235 -0.55 -15.16 35.58
N ALA A 236 -1.19 -14.04 35.92
CA ALA A 236 -1.94 -13.88 37.16
C ALA A 236 -3.19 -14.77 37.21
N GLU A 237 -3.93 -14.89 36.10
CA GLU A 237 -5.08 -15.78 35.96
C GLU A 237 -4.67 -17.26 36.09
N ALA A 238 -3.55 -17.65 35.47
CA ALA A 238 -3.00 -18.99 35.61
C ALA A 238 -2.59 -19.30 37.06
N GLY A 239 -2.04 -18.32 37.78
CA GLY A 239 -1.71 -18.44 39.20
C GLY A 239 -2.94 -18.59 40.10
N ALA A 240 -4.03 -17.88 39.80
CA ALA A 240 -5.29 -17.96 40.57
C ALA A 240 -5.99 -19.33 40.42
N LEU A 241 -5.91 -19.94 39.22
CA LEU A 241 -6.44 -21.28 38.96
C LEU A 241 -5.69 -22.39 39.71
N ALA A 242 -4.46 -22.14 40.15
CA ALA A 242 -3.64 -23.09 40.90
C ALA A 242 -3.89 -23.06 42.43
N ALA A 243 -4.71 -22.13 42.94
CA ALA A 243 -4.95 -21.98 44.38
C ALA A 243 -6.00 -23.01 44.91
N PRO A 244 -5.74 -23.67 46.06
CA PRO A 244 -6.63 -24.71 46.60
C PRO A 244 -7.99 -24.16 47.05
N HIS A 245 -9.06 -24.93 46.77
CA HIS A 245 -10.50 -24.62 46.85
C HIS A 245 -11.09 -24.33 48.26
N GLY A 246 -10.46 -23.47 49.06
CA GLY A 246 -10.85 -23.22 50.46
C GLY A 246 -11.68 -21.97 50.77
N ALA A 247 -12.03 -21.11 49.80
CA ALA A 247 -12.62 -19.79 50.08
C ALA A 247 -13.75 -19.39 49.10
N ALA A 248 -14.86 -20.13 49.12
CA ALA A 248 -15.91 -20.02 48.10
C ALA A 248 -16.98 -18.93 48.32
N VAL A 249 -16.98 -18.19 49.43
CA VAL A 249 -18.04 -17.19 49.72
C VAL A 249 -17.62 -15.75 49.39
N GLY A 250 -16.32 -15.47 49.27
CA GLY A 250 -15.81 -14.17 48.77
C GLY A 250 -15.66 -14.11 47.24
N ALA A 251 -15.67 -15.27 46.57
CA ALA A 251 -15.33 -15.37 45.15
C ALA A 251 -16.39 -14.74 44.23
N ALA A 252 -17.69 -14.89 44.52
CA ALA A 252 -18.74 -14.36 43.64
C ALA A 252 -18.77 -12.82 43.62
N ALA A 253 -18.62 -12.17 44.79
CA ALA A 253 -18.54 -10.72 44.88
C ALA A 253 -17.24 -10.17 44.27
N ALA A 254 -16.14 -10.92 44.38
CA ALA A 254 -14.88 -10.56 43.72
C ALA A 254 -14.98 -10.68 42.19
N THR A 255 -15.63 -11.72 41.66
CA THR A 255 -15.84 -11.90 40.21
C THR A 255 -16.72 -10.78 39.64
N GLU A 256 -17.77 -10.37 40.34
CA GLU A 256 -18.65 -9.27 39.88
C GLU A 256 -17.94 -7.91 39.94
N ALA A 257 -17.12 -7.67 40.98
CA ALA A 257 -16.30 -6.46 41.08
C ALA A 257 -15.20 -6.42 40.00
N VAL A 258 -14.57 -7.55 39.66
CA VAL A 258 -13.59 -7.65 38.57
C VAL A 258 -14.25 -7.42 37.22
N ALA A 259 -15.43 -8.00 36.97
CA ALA A 259 -16.16 -7.78 35.72
C ALA A 259 -16.58 -6.31 35.54
N LEU A 260 -16.98 -5.64 36.63
CA LEU A 260 -17.35 -4.21 36.59
C LEU A 260 -16.11 -3.31 36.39
N ALA A 261 -14.99 -3.63 37.05
CA ALA A 261 -13.73 -2.93 36.84
C ALA A 261 -13.23 -3.07 35.39
N GLN A 262 -13.32 -4.28 34.82
CA GLN A 262 -12.99 -4.56 33.42
C GLN A 262 -13.86 -3.75 32.46
N ALA A 263 -15.17 -3.71 32.69
CA ALA A 263 -16.09 -2.93 31.84
C ALA A 263 -15.83 -1.42 31.90
N LEU A 264 -15.41 -0.90 33.06
CA LEU A 264 -15.01 0.50 33.22
C LEU A 264 -13.67 0.78 32.50
N GLU A 265 -12.70 -0.11 32.61
CA GLU A 265 -11.40 0.01 31.95
C GLU A 265 -11.55 -0.06 30.42
N ASP A 266 -12.35 -1.00 29.90
CA ASP A 266 -12.67 -1.10 28.48
C ASP A 266 -13.38 0.16 27.97
N SER A 267 -14.29 0.74 28.78
CA SER A 267 -14.97 1.99 28.44
C SER A 267 -14.00 3.19 28.43
N GLU A 268 -13.03 3.25 29.34
CA GLU A 268 -12.00 4.30 29.34
C GLU A 268 -11.03 4.15 28.17
N VAL A 269 -10.66 2.91 27.82
CA VAL A 269 -9.81 2.61 26.65
C VAL A 269 -10.50 3.03 25.36
N GLU A 270 -11.79 2.71 25.18
CA GLU A 270 -12.55 3.14 24.00
C GLU A 270 -12.73 4.67 23.96
N ALA A 271 -12.94 5.32 25.11
CA ALA A 271 -12.98 6.78 25.18
C ALA A 271 -11.63 7.43 24.79
N ARG A 272 -10.50 6.86 25.24
CA ARG A 272 -9.16 7.33 24.87
C ARG A 272 -8.84 7.09 23.39
N LYS A 273 -9.26 5.96 22.82
CA LYS A 273 -9.15 5.71 21.37
C LYS A 273 -9.95 6.74 20.56
N ALA A 274 -11.19 7.00 20.96
CA ALA A 274 -12.03 8.00 20.30
C ALA A 274 -11.42 9.42 20.39
N GLN A 275 -10.87 9.79 21.55
CA GLN A 275 -10.15 11.06 21.71
C GLN A 275 -8.89 11.13 20.84
N ALA A 276 -8.09 10.05 20.79
CA ALA A 276 -6.87 10.00 19.97
C ALA A 276 -7.18 10.11 18.47
N VAL A 277 -8.29 9.51 17.99
CA VAL A 277 -8.76 9.68 16.61
C VAL A 277 -9.15 11.14 16.34
N ALA A 278 -9.89 11.78 17.25
CA ALA A 278 -10.27 13.17 17.10
C ALA A 278 -9.07 14.14 17.09
N GLU A 279 -8.05 13.88 17.93
CA GLU A 279 -6.81 14.65 17.95
C GLU A 279 -5.96 14.43 16.69
N ALA A 280 -5.94 13.21 16.15
CA ALA A 280 -5.28 12.91 14.88
C ALA A 280 -5.94 13.63 13.69
N ASP A 281 -7.28 13.65 13.66
CA ASP A 281 -8.05 14.37 12.63
C ASP A 281 -7.82 15.89 12.70
N ASP A 282 -7.80 16.47 13.91
CA ASP A 282 -7.49 17.90 14.12
C ASP A 282 -6.05 18.25 13.70
N LEU A 283 -5.09 17.36 13.97
CA LEU A 283 -3.70 17.56 13.55
C LEU A 283 -3.57 17.50 12.01
N GLN A 284 -4.23 16.54 11.35
CA GLN A 284 -4.26 16.47 9.89
C GLN A 284 -4.87 17.73 9.27
N LEU A 285 -5.96 18.25 9.86
CA LEU A 285 -6.58 19.49 9.41
C LEU A 285 -5.63 20.69 9.55
N LYS A 286 -4.91 20.80 10.67
CA LYS A 286 -3.92 21.86 10.91
C LYS A 286 -2.76 21.80 9.93
N VAL A 287 -2.25 20.60 9.62
CA VAL A 287 -1.20 20.39 8.62
C VAL A 287 -1.67 20.82 7.23
N ALA A 288 -2.88 20.42 6.84
CA ALA A 288 -3.48 20.84 5.57
C ALA A 288 -3.62 22.37 5.49
N LEU A 289 -4.08 23.01 6.56
CA LEU A 289 -4.23 24.47 6.62
C LEU A 289 -2.89 25.21 6.49
N GLN A 290 -1.85 24.72 7.17
CA GLN A 290 -0.49 25.29 7.09
C GLN A 290 0.11 25.13 5.70
N ALA A 291 -0.09 23.97 5.04
CA ALA A 291 0.35 23.75 3.67
C ALA A 291 -0.35 24.73 2.70
N SER A 292 -1.65 24.95 2.86
CA SER A 292 -2.39 25.95 2.07
C SER A 292 -1.92 27.39 2.31
N LEU A 293 -1.59 27.76 3.55
CA LEU A 293 -1.07 29.10 3.88
C LEU A 293 0.34 29.33 3.31
N ALA A 294 1.20 28.31 3.32
CA ALA A 294 2.52 28.38 2.73
C ALA A 294 2.45 28.55 1.20
N ASP A 295 1.57 27.80 0.53
CA ASP A 295 1.33 27.93 -0.91
C ASP A 295 0.75 29.32 -1.27
N ALA A 296 -0.20 29.84 -0.48
CA ALA A 296 -0.73 31.19 -0.67
C ALA A 296 0.33 32.28 -0.51
N SER A 297 1.25 32.12 0.44
CA SER A 297 2.35 33.07 0.67
C SER A 297 3.42 33.03 -0.42
N ALA A 298 3.65 31.87 -1.04
CA ALA A 298 4.59 31.72 -2.16
C ALA A 298 4.06 32.33 -3.47
N ARG A 299 2.74 32.56 -3.57
CA ARG A 299 2.07 33.13 -4.75
C ARG A 299 1.85 34.65 -4.66
N ALA A 300 2.06 35.25 -3.49
CA ALA A 300 1.95 36.69 -3.24
C ALA A 300 3.32 37.38 -3.37
#